data_AF-A0A2S9PRA2-F1
#
_entry.id   AF-A0A2S9PRA2-F1
#
_cell.length_a   1.000
_cell.length_b   1.000
_cell.length_c   1.000
_cell.angle_alpha   90.00
_cell.angle_beta   90.00
_cell.angle_gamma   90.00
#
_symmetry.space_group_name_H-M   'P 1'
#
loop_
_entity.id
_entity.type
_entity.pdbx_description
1 polymer ?
#
loop_
_entity_poly.entity_id
_entity_poly.type
_entity_poly.pdbx_seq_one_letter_code
_entity_poly.pdbx_strand_id
1 'polypeptide(L)'
;MTHDGGSQRLVDLLTAQSDEFTSQWVRSVGESLRGRISLTELGQELNELYAAILAGLSTSGLASRGEGFAEVRSLLVELSRNRARQGFSPTETAVSVFALKDVLEPALNEGNERDVRAYLLFSRLLDDLGLFTVESYARTREEIISSQADQLLELSTPVVKLWDGVVAVPLVGTLDSARTQVVMERLLQALIDYDSTQAIIDITGVPAVDTQVAQHLLKTVVAARMMGAECVISGIRPQIAQTIVALGIEFGDIPTKGTLADALRHALSAIERDRRLAEEYGGLL
;
A
#
# COMPACT_ATOMS: atom_id res chain seq x y z
N MET A 1 -17.54 2.79 47.21
CA MET A 1 -17.46 4.27 47.19
C MET A 1 -16.01 4.79 47.19
N THR A 2 -15.04 4.04 46.62
CA THR A 2 -13.60 4.38 46.68
C THR A 2 -12.97 4.62 45.30
N HIS A 3 -13.77 4.64 44.22
CA HIS A 3 -13.27 4.72 42.84
C HIS A 3 -12.98 6.15 42.36
N ASP A 4 -13.46 7.20 43.04
CA ASP A 4 -13.59 8.54 42.45
C ASP A 4 -12.44 9.51 42.80
N GLY A 5 -11.80 9.33 43.96
CA GLY A 5 -10.82 10.31 44.47
C GLY A 5 -9.52 10.40 43.67
N GLY A 6 -9.10 9.31 42.99
CA GLY A 6 -7.89 9.32 42.15
C GLY A 6 -8.12 9.96 40.78
N SER A 7 -9.30 9.76 40.20
CA SER A 7 -9.68 10.35 38.90
C SER A 7 -9.89 11.86 39.03
N GLN A 8 -10.60 12.31 40.07
CA GLN A 8 -10.79 13.75 40.30
C GLN A 8 -9.45 14.46 40.57
N ARG A 9 -8.58 13.87 41.41
CA ARG A 9 -7.22 14.39 41.67
C ARG A 9 -6.42 14.54 40.38
N LEU A 10 -6.48 13.57 39.47
CA LEU A 10 -5.80 13.63 38.19
C LEU A 10 -6.31 14.79 37.32
N VAL A 11 -7.63 14.96 37.21
CA VAL A 11 -8.23 16.07 36.45
C VAL A 11 -7.83 17.42 37.05
N ASP A 12 -7.89 17.55 38.38
CA ASP A 12 -7.51 18.78 39.07
C ASP A 12 -6.04 19.14 38.83
N LEU A 13 -5.14 18.16 38.90
CA LEU A 13 -3.70 18.35 38.66
C LEU A 13 -3.40 18.80 37.23
N LEU A 14 -3.96 18.08 36.24
CA LEU A 14 -3.74 18.40 34.84
C LEU A 14 -4.36 19.77 34.48
N THR A 15 -5.52 20.09 35.04
CA THR A 15 -6.17 21.40 34.79
C THR A 15 -5.41 22.56 35.45
N ALA A 16 -4.93 22.38 36.68
CA ALA A 16 -4.28 23.46 37.42
C ALA A 16 -2.89 23.83 36.89
N GLN A 17 -2.22 22.91 36.19
CA GLN A 17 -0.82 23.06 35.75
C GLN A 17 -0.66 22.90 34.23
N SER A 18 -1.72 23.12 33.44
CA SER A 18 -1.75 22.85 31.99
C SER A 18 -0.52 23.38 31.24
N ASP A 19 -0.18 24.65 31.45
CA ASP A 19 0.87 25.33 30.70
C ASP A 19 2.26 24.73 30.97
N GLU A 20 2.53 24.38 32.22
CA GLU A 20 3.79 23.75 32.62
C GLU A 20 3.86 22.32 32.07
N PHE A 21 2.78 21.56 32.20
CA PHE A 21 2.69 20.19 31.69
C PHE A 21 2.93 20.14 30.19
N THR A 22 2.23 20.96 29.41
CA THR A 22 2.40 20.91 27.96
C THR A 22 3.78 21.41 27.53
N SER A 23 4.33 22.42 28.22
CA SER A 23 5.70 22.91 27.94
C SER A 23 6.76 21.83 28.20
N GLN A 24 6.65 21.10 29.31
CA GLN A 24 7.55 19.99 29.63
C GLN A 24 7.38 18.80 28.68
N TRP A 25 6.13 18.49 28.32
CA TRP A 25 5.81 17.41 27.40
C TRP A 25 6.39 17.65 26.01
N VAL A 26 6.20 18.86 25.45
CA VAL A 26 6.79 19.25 24.17
C VAL A 26 8.30 19.15 24.19
N ARG A 27 8.95 19.55 25.29
CA ARG A 27 10.41 19.41 25.44
C ARG A 27 10.84 17.95 25.45
N SER A 28 10.21 17.11 26.27
CA SER A 28 10.54 15.67 26.41
C SER A 28 10.37 14.91 25.09
N VAL A 29 9.28 15.15 24.38
CA VAL A 29 9.04 14.56 23.06
C VAL A 29 10.03 15.12 22.03
N GLY A 30 10.27 16.44 22.02
CA GLY A 30 11.19 17.09 21.09
C GLY A 30 12.62 16.57 21.18
N GLU A 31 13.13 16.33 22.40
CA GLU A 31 14.43 15.71 22.64
C GLU A 31 14.51 14.29 22.05
N SER A 32 13.44 13.51 22.23
CA SER A 32 13.34 12.15 21.69
C SER A 32 13.32 12.11 20.16
N LEU A 33 12.72 13.11 19.52
CA LEU A 33 12.61 13.22 18.06
C LEU A 33 13.85 13.84 17.38
N ARG A 34 14.88 14.21 18.17
CA ARG A 34 16.19 14.70 17.67
C ARG A 34 16.09 15.81 16.62
N GLY A 35 15.13 16.73 16.78
CA GLY A 35 14.95 17.89 15.90
C GLY A 35 14.36 17.59 14.51
N ARG A 36 13.81 16.39 14.28
CA ARG A 36 13.12 16.06 13.02
C ARG A 36 11.82 16.85 12.80
N ILE A 37 11.28 17.45 13.87
CA ILE A 37 10.07 18.27 13.87
C ILE A 37 10.39 19.56 14.60
N SER A 38 9.86 20.69 14.11
CA SER A 38 10.04 21.97 14.78
C SER A 38 9.30 22.00 16.12
N LEU A 39 9.85 22.68 17.13
CA LEU A 39 9.18 22.81 18.43
C LEU A 39 7.83 23.51 18.34
N THR A 40 7.66 24.42 17.37
CA THR A 40 6.38 25.10 17.13
C THR A 40 5.31 24.14 16.62
N GLU A 41 5.65 23.32 15.62
CA GLU A 41 4.76 22.31 15.05
C GLU A 41 4.41 21.23 16.08
N LEU A 42 5.43 20.70 16.77
CA LEU A 42 5.23 19.74 17.85
C LEU A 42 4.38 20.34 18.98
N GLY A 43 4.61 21.61 19.30
CA GLY A 43 3.82 22.35 20.27
C GLY A 43 2.34 22.41 19.90
N GLN A 44 2.01 22.74 18.65
CA GLN A 44 0.61 22.78 18.19
C GLN A 44 -0.06 21.40 18.31
N GLU A 45 0.59 20.35 17.79
CA GLU A 45 0.06 18.99 17.79
C GLU A 45 -0.17 18.45 19.21
N LEU A 46 0.79 18.65 20.12
CA LEU A 46 0.68 18.17 21.50
C LEU A 46 -0.28 19.02 22.35
N ASN A 47 -0.39 20.33 22.11
CA ASN A 47 -1.40 21.16 22.80
C ASN A 47 -2.82 20.72 22.47
N GLU A 48 -3.09 20.42 21.19
CA GLU A 48 -4.40 19.93 20.76
C GLU A 48 -4.71 18.55 21.37
N LEU A 49 -3.73 17.64 21.36
CA LEU A 49 -3.87 16.33 22.00
C LEU A 49 -4.08 16.46 23.52
N TYR A 50 -3.39 17.38 24.19
CA TYR A 50 -3.56 17.64 25.62
C TYR A 50 -4.99 18.09 25.94
N ALA A 51 -5.51 19.06 25.18
CA ALA A 51 -6.86 19.58 25.35
C ALA A 51 -7.91 18.49 25.16
N ALA A 52 -7.74 17.63 24.14
CA ALA A 52 -8.62 16.50 23.90
C ALA A 52 -8.57 15.46 25.04
N ILE A 53 -7.39 15.19 25.60
CA ILE A 53 -7.24 14.28 26.75
C ILE A 53 -7.96 14.86 27.98
N LEU A 54 -7.79 16.14 28.29
CA LEU A 54 -8.49 16.81 29.39
C LEU A 54 -10.02 16.77 29.22
N ALA A 55 -10.51 17.03 28.01
CA ALA A 55 -11.93 16.95 27.69
C ALA A 55 -12.48 15.51 27.84
N GLY A 56 -11.73 14.51 27.38
CA GLY A 56 -12.11 13.10 27.51
C GLY A 56 -12.14 12.63 28.96
N LEU A 57 -11.15 13.04 29.76
CA LEU A 57 -11.11 12.77 31.21
C LEU A 57 -12.31 13.39 31.94
N SER A 58 -12.69 14.61 31.56
CA SER A 58 -13.80 15.35 32.19
C SER A 58 -15.17 14.79 31.83
N THR A 59 -15.33 14.22 30.62
CA THR A 59 -16.63 13.76 30.11
C THR A 59 -16.88 12.26 30.29
N SER A 60 -15.83 11.43 30.13
CA SER A 60 -15.94 9.96 30.11
C SER A 60 -15.03 9.26 31.13
N GLY A 61 -14.37 10.02 32.01
CA GLY A 61 -13.45 9.45 33.00
C GLY A 61 -12.25 8.78 32.32
N LEU A 62 -11.98 7.52 32.64
CA LEU A 62 -10.78 6.80 32.19
C LEU A 62 -11.04 5.76 31.09
N ALA A 63 -12.23 5.76 30.49
CA ALA A 63 -12.57 4.83 29.43
C ALA A 63 -11.94 5.27 28.10
N SER A 64 -10.71 4.84 27.83
CA SER A 64 -9.93 5.16 26.61
C SER A 64 -10.69 4.87 25.29
N ARG A 65 -11.58 3.86 25.31
CA ARG A 65 -12.45 3.47 24.18
C ARG A 65 -13.83 4.12 24.18
N GLY A 66 -14.17 4.91 25.20
CA GLY A 66 -15.45 5.62 25.31
C GLY A 66 -15.59 6.77 24.30
N GLU A 67 -16.80 7.32 24.20
CA GLU A 67 -17.11 8.44 23.29
C GLU A 67 -16.33 9.71 23.63
N GLY A 68 -16.07 10.00 24.91
CA GLY A 68 -15.28 11.18 25.32
C GLY A 68 -13.84 11.19 24.81
N PHE A 69 -13.29 10.02 24.45
CA PHE A 69 -11.94 9.90 23.86
C PHE A 69 -11.96 9.77 22.33
N ALA A 70 -13.10 9.98 21.67
CA ALA A 70 -13.18 9.89 20.21
C ALA A 70 -12.24 10.89 19.52
N GLU A 71 -12.20 12.13 20.01
CA GLU A 71 -11.32 13.19 19.51
C GLU A 71 -9.84 12.81 19.68
N VAL A 72 -9.46 12.33 20.88
CA VAL A 72 -8.09 11.86 21.16
C VAL A 72 -7.69 10.76 20.17
N ARG A 73 -8.56 9.78 19.93
CA ARG A 73 -8.26 8.71 18.97
C ARG A 73 -8.13 9.25 17.54
N SER A 74 -8.94 10.23 17.15
CA SER A 74 -8.84 10.89 15.83
C SER A 74 -7.48 11.56 15.65
N LEU A 75 -7.06 12.37 16.63
CA LEU A 75 -5.77 13.06 16.63
C LEU A 75 -4.60 12.06 16.62
N LEU A 76 -4.67 10.97 17.39
CA LEU A 76 -3.64 9.93 17.38
C LEU A 76 -3.56 9.19 16.05
N VAL A 77 -4.69 8.95 15.37
CA VAL A 77 -4.69 8.37 14.01
C VAL A 77 -4.00 9.32 13.03
N GLU A 78 -4.29 10.61 13.10
CA GLU A 78 -3.66 11.62 12.24
C GLU A 78 -2.15 11.74 12.50
N LEU A 79 -1.75 11.86 13.77
CA LEU A 79 -0.36 11.87 14.20
C LEU A 79 0.37 10.62 13.68
N SER A 80 -0.15 9.42 13.95
CA SER A 80 0.44 8.17 13.47
C SER A 80 0.58 8.12 11.96
N ARG A 81 -0.43 8.60 11.23
CA ARG A 81 -0.41 8.63 9.77
C ARG A 81 0.68 9.57 9.23
N ASN A 82 0.77 10.77 9.80
CA ASN A 82 1.78 11.76 9.42
C ASN A 82 3.19 11.25 9.72
N ARG A 83 3.41 10.67 10.91
CA ARG A 83 4.69 10.07 11.31
C ARG A 83 5.09 8.89 10.42
N ALA A 84 4.15 8.01 10.06
CA ALA A 84 4.41 6.87 9.16
C ALA A 84 4.82 7.31 7.74
N ARG A 85 4.20 8.38 7.21
CA ARG A 85 4.54 8.95 5.90
C ARG A 85 5.90 9.63 5.90
N GLN A 86 6.26 10.29 7.00
CA GLN A 86 7.56 10.95 7.17
C GLN A 86 8.69 10.01 7.59
N GLY A 87 8.41 8.70 7.73
CA GLY A 87 9.42 7.67 8.04
C GLY A 87 9.94 7.73 9.48
N PHE A 88 9.10 8.13 10.44
CA PHE A 88 9.39 7.91 11.85
C PHE A 88 9.15 6.45 12.22
N SER A 89 9.80 5.96 13.26
CA SER A 89 9.56 4.65 13.83
C SER A 89 8.29 4.62 14.68
N PRO A 90 7.72 3.42 14.96
CA PRO A 90 6.65 3.27 15.92
C PRO A 90 7.01 3.84 17.30
N THR A 91 8.25 3.67 17.74
CA THR A 91 8.75 4.20 19.02
C THR A 91 8.79 5.71 19.05
N GLU A 92 9.32 6.36 18.01
CA GLU A 92 9.30 7.83 17.87
C GLU A 92 7.86 8.37 17.77
N THR A 93 6.91 7.58 17.26
CA THR A 93 5.50 7.99 17.22
C THR A 93 4.87 7.90 18.61
N ALA A 94 5.04 6.76 19.28
CA ALA A 94 4.42 6.46 20.56
C ALA A 94 4.99 7.27 21.73
N VAL A 95 6.24 7.75 21.63
CA VAL A 95 6.83 8.64 22.64
C VAL A 95 6.00 9.90 22.85
N SER A 96 5.29 10.36 21.80
CA SER A 96 4.35 11.48 21.87
C SER A 96 3.31 11.24 22.97
N VAL A 97 2.86 10.00 23.21
CA VAL A 97 1.89 9.68 24.26
C VAL A 97 2.59 9.30 25.58
N PHE A 98 3.59 8.42 25.51
CA PHE A 98 4.20 7.83 26.70
C PHE A 98 5.00 8.82 27.55
N ALA A 99 5.61 9.84 26.93
CA ALA A 99 6.38 10.86 27.64
C ALA A 99 5.57 11.61 28.69
N LEU A 100 4.24 11.66 28.56
CA LEU A 100 3.36 12.35 29.50
C LEU A 100 3.34 11.68 30.90
N LYS A 101 3.79 10.42 31.01
CA LYS A 101 3.98 9.74 32.31
C LYS A 101 5.10 10.39 33.12
N ASP A 102 6.22 10.67 32.47
CA ASP A 102 7.40 11.28 33.10
C ASP A 102 7.14 12.75 33.45
N VAL A 103 6.22 13.41 32.74
CA VAL A 103 5.79 14.78 33.04
C VAL A 103 4.86 14.83 34.27
N LEU A 104 4.01 13.81 34.46
CA LEU A 104 3.11 13.76 35.61
C LEU A 104 3.83 13.41 36.92
N GLU A 105 4.88 12.58 36.87
CA GLU A 105 5.55 12.06 38.06
C GLU A 105 6.04 13.16 39.04
N PRO A 106 6.72 14.24 38.57
CA PRO A 106 7.15 15.34 39.45
C PRO A 106 6.00 16.22 40.00
N ALA A 107 4.78 16.09 39.51
CA ALA A 107 3.64 16.83 40.04
C ALA A 107 3.00 16.13 41.26
N LEU A 108 3.35 14.87 41.49
CA LEU A 108 2.80 13.99 42.53
C LEU A 108 3.65 14.00 43.80
N ASN A 109 3.89 15.20 44.33
CA ASN A 109 4.93 15.48 45.34
C ASN A 109 4.60 15.03 46.77
N GLU A 110 3.36 14.66 47.08
CA GLU A 110 3.00 14.23 48.44
C GLU A 110 3.23 12.72 48.66
N GLY A 111 3.39 11.93 47.59
CA GLY A 111 3.59 10.49 47.66
C GLY A 111 2.47 9.74 48.39
N ASN A 112 1.29 10.35 48.52
CA ASN A 112 0.17 9.79 49.26
C ASN A 112 -0.57 8.72 48.44
N GLU A 113 -1.46 7.95 49.07
CA GLU A 113 -2.21 6.88 48.38
C GLU A 113 -3.03 7.39 47.17
N ARG A 114 -3.52 8.64 47.24
CA ARG A 114 -4.31 9.26 46.16
C ARG A 114 -3.44 9.60 44.96
N ASP A 115 -2.23 10.10 45.18
CA ASP A 115 -1.27 10.43 44.12
C ASP A 115 -0.78 9.15 43.42
N VAL A 116 -0.46 8.10 44.17
CA VAL A 116 -0.12 6.78 43.59
C VAL A 116 -1.28 6.22 42.77
N ARG A 117 -2.52 6.34 43.28
CA ARG A 117 -3.72 5.91 42.55
C ARG A 117 -3.90 6.73 41.26
N ALA A 118 -3.76 8.05 41.32
CA ALA A 118 -3.91 8.94 40.17
C ALA A 118 -2.88 8.59 39.07
N TYR A 119 -1.61 8.40 39.46
CA TYR A 119 -0.56 7.96 38.53
C TYR A 119 -0.87 6.64 37.86
N LEU A 120 -1.27 5.62 38.63
CA LEU A 120 -1.57 4.28 38.07
C LEU A 120 -2.76 4.32 37.11
N LEU A 121 -3.78 5.13 37.41
CA LEU A 121 -4.94 5.32 36.55
C LEU A 121 -4.55 6.01 35.25
N PHE A 122 -3.77 7.09 35.33
CA PHE A 122 -3.28 7.81 34.16
C PHE A 122 -2.32 6.96 33.31
N SER A 123 -1.39 6.24 33.96
CA SER A 123 -0.46 5.37 33.27
C SER A 123 -1.20 4.34 32.42
N ARG A 124 -2.25 3.70 32.97
CA ARG A 124 -3.06 2.73 32.21
C ARG A 124 -3.79 3.37 31.03
N LEU A 125 -4.33 4.56 31.22
CA LEU A 125 -4.94 5.32 30.12
C LEU A 125 -3.92 5.59 29.01
N LEU A 126 -2.73 6.06 29.37
CA LEU A 126 -1.66 6.33 28.40
C LEU A 126 -1.10 5.05 27.76
N ASP A 127 -1.10 3.92 28.48
CA ASP A 127 -0.76 2.61 27.90
C ASP A 127 -1.74 2.20 26.81
N ASP A 128 -3.03 2.34 27.05
CA ASP A 128 -4.06 2.08 26.04
C ASP A 128 -3.93 3.00 24.83
N LEU A 129 -3.75 4.30 25.06
CA LEU A 129 -3.62 5.30 23.98
C LEU A 129 -2.30 5.14 23.20
N GLY A 130 -1.22 4.81 23.90
CA GLY A 130 0.08 4.53 23.29
C GLY A 130 0.04 3.28 22.43
N LEU A 131 -0.62 2.20 22.90
CA LEU A 131 -0.84 1.00 22.09
C LEU A 131 -1.71 1.29 20.86
N PHE A 132 -2.80 2.03 21.03
CA PHE A 132 -3.66 2.47 19.93
C PHE A 132 -2.90 3.28 18.87
N THR A 133 -1.95 4.12 19.31
CA THR A 133 -1.08 4.90 18.42
C THR A 133 -0.18 3.98 17.58
N VAL A 134 0.42 2.96 18.20
CA VAL A 134 1.25 1.95 17.51
C VAL A 134 0.44 1.11 16.53
N GLU A 135 -0.77 0.67 16.91
CA GLU A 135 -1.68 -0.07 16.03
C GLU A 135 -2.09 0.78 14.80
N SER A 136 -2.41 2.07 15.03
CA SER A 136 -2.77 3.01 13.96
C SER A 136 -1.60 3.29 13.01
N TYR A 137 -0.38 3.38 13.56
CA TYR A 137 0.85 3.49 12.78
C TYR A 137 1.06 2.25 11.91
N ALA A 138 0.96 1.04 12.50
CA ALA A 138 1.17 -0.22 11.79
C ALA A 138 0.18 -0.39 10.65
N ARG A 139 -1.10 -0.15 10.90
CA ARG A 139 -2.17 -0.15 9.88
C ARG A 139 -1.85 0.81 8.73
N THR A 140 -1.49 2.05 9.04
CA THR A 140 -1.13 3.03 8.01
C THR A 140 0.06 2.56 7.19
N ARG A 141 1.07 1.97 7.84
CA ARG A 141 2.26 1.48 7.15
C ARG A 141 1.94 0.31 6.22
N GLU A 142 1.07 -0.60 6.63
CA GLU A 142 0.56 -1.68 5.79
C GLU A 142 -0.21 -1.14 4.57
N GLU A 143 -1.10 -0.16 4.77
CA GLU A 143 -1.83 0.51 3.68
C GLU A 143 -0.88 1.16 2.67
N ILE A 144 0.16 1.86 3.16
CA ILE A 144 1.19 2.46 2.30
C ILE A 144 1.94 1.38 1.50
N ILE A 145 2.35 0.28 2.16
CA ILE A 145 3.07 -0.81 1.49
C ILE A 145 2.19 -1.47 0.43
N SER A 146 0.92 -1.74 0.74
CA SER A 146 -0.03 -2.33 -0.20
C SER A 146 -0.23 -1.43 -1.42
N SER A 147 -0.49 -0.14 -1.20
CA SER A 147 -0.69 0.82 -2.30
C SER A 147 0.56 0.96 -3.17
N GLN A 148 1.76 0.95 -2.56
CA GLN A 148 3.02 0.96 -3.31
C GLN A 148 3.20 -0.32 -4.14
N ALA A 149 2.83 -1.48 -3.60
CA ALA A 149 2.87 -2.74 -4.34
C ALA A 149 1.91 -2.73 -5.54
N ASP A 150 0.70 -2.21 -5.37
CA ASP A 150 -0.29 -2.09 -6.45
C ASP A 150 0.20 -1.14 -7.55
N GLN A 151 0.78 0.00 -7.20
CA GLN A 151 1.37 0.94 -8.17
C GLN A 151 2.54 0.31 -8.94
N LEU A 152 3.37 -0.49 -8.27
CA LEU A 152 4.44 -1.24 -8.93
C LEU A 152 3.87 -2.26 -9.91
N LEU A 153 2.75 -2.92 -9.58
CA LEU A 153 2.07 -3.84 -10.50
C LEU A 153 1.52 -3.11 -11.73
N GLU A 154 0.86 -1.95 -11.55
CA GLU A 154 0.34 -1.15 -12.67
C GLU A 154 1.43 -0.69 -13.64
N LEU A 155 2.61 -0.33 -13.13
CA LEU A 155 3.76 0.06 -13.94
C LEU A 155 4.49 -1.13 -14.59
N SER A 156 4.24 -2.36 -14.15
CA SER A 156 5.03 -3.54 -14.51
C SER A 156 4.58 -4.29 -15.78
N THR A 157 3.53 -3.83 -16.46
CA THR A 157 3.02 -4.48 -17.67
C THR A 157 2.56 -3.48 -18.74
N PRO A 158 3.47 -2.68 -19.32
CA PRO A 158 3.09 -1.73 -20.36
C PRO A 158 2.73 -2.47 -21.65
N VAL A 159 1.49 -2.31 -22.14
CA VAL A 159 1.16 -2.69 -23.52
C VAL A 159 1.64 -1.57 -24.44
N VAL A 160 2.48 -1.91 -25.41
CA VAL A 160 3.13 -0.94 -26.30
C VAL A 160 2.71 -1.17 -27.74
N LYS A 161 2.36 -0.10 -28.46
CA LYS A 161 2.16 -0.16 -29.92
C LYS A 161 3.54 -0.26 -30.58
N LEU A 162 3.82 -1.39 -31.24
CA LEU A 162 5.08 -1.60 -31.96
C LEU A 162 5.01 -1.13 -33.41
N TRP A 163 3.85 -1.25 -34.03
CA TRP A 163 3.60 -0.86 -35.41
C TRP A 163 2.11 -0.58 -35.61
N ASP A 164 1.73 -0.06 -36.78
CA ASP A 164 0.33 -0.01 -37.17
C ASP A 164 -0.23 -1.43 -37.29
N GLY A 165 -1.31 -1.71 -36.54
CA GLY A 165 -1.92 -3.03 -36.45
C GLY A 165 -1.24 -3.99 -35.47
N VAL A 166 -0.14 -3.60 -34.79
CA VAL A 166 0.65 -4.49 -33.93
C VAL A 166 0.89 -3.89 -32.54
N VAL A 167 0.43 -4.60 -31.50
CA VAL A 167 0.76 -4.32 -30.09
C VAL A 167 1.67 -5.40 -29.51
N ALA A 168 2.42 -5.07 -28.47
CA ALA A 168 3.21 -6.01 -27.70
C ALA A 168 3.05 -5.84 -26.20
N VAL A 169 3.18 -6.97 -25.49
CA VAL A 169 3.02 -7.09 -24.05
C VAL A 169 4.24 -7.82 -23.50
N PRO A 170 5.28 -7.09 -23.04
CA PRO A 170 6.44 -7.69 -22.42
C PRO A 170 6.11 -8.14 -20.99
N LEU A 171 6.34 -9.42 -20.71
CA LEU A 171 6.20 -10.03 -19.40
C LEU A 171 7.58 -10.12 -18.74
N VAL A 172 7.75 -9.49 -17.58
CA VAL A 172 9.03 -9.41 -16.86
C VAL A 172 8.89 -9.91 -15.42
N GLY A 173 9.76 -10.81 -14.98
CA GLY A 173 9.77 -11.32 -13.61
C GLY A 173 8.82 -12.50 -13.40
N THR A 174 8.42 -12.74 -12.15
CA THR A 174 7.46 -13.80 -11.82
C THR A 174 6.05 -13.38 -12.21
N LEU A 175 5.33 -14.29 -12.88
CA LEU A 175 3.93 -14.13 -13.22
C LEU A 175 3.10 -14.83 -12.14
N ASP A 176 2.36 -14.07 -11.34
CA ASP A 176 1.31 -14.59 -10.48
C ASP A 176 -0.08 -14.39 -11.13
N SER A 177 -1.11 -15.00 -10.54
CA SER A 177 -2.46 -14.98 -11.11
C SER A 177 -3.10 -13.59 -11.10
N ALA A 178 -2.74 -12.69 -10.18
CA ALA A 178 -3.29 -11.34 -10.15
C ALA A 178 -2.70 -10.50 -11.29
N ARG A 179 -1.38 -10.61 -11.48
CA ARG A 179 -0.67 -9.90 -12.53
C ARG A 179 -1.07 -10.38 -13.93
N THR A 180 -1.23 -11.68 -14.16
CA THR A 180 -1.68 -12.19 -15.46
C THR A 180 -3.07 -11.71 -15.85
N GLN A 181 -3.97 -11.52 -14.88
CA GLN A 181 -5.29 -10.94 -15.11
C GLN A 181 -5.19 -9.49 -15.58
N VAL A 182 -4.39 -8.67 -14.89
CA VAL A 182 -4.16 -7.26 -15.28
C VAL A 182 -3.52 -7.18 -16.67
N VAL A 183 -2.55 -8.04 -16.97
CA VAL A 183 -1.92 -8.15 -18.30
C VAL A 183 -2.97 -8.40 -19.38
N MET A 184 -3.86 -9.35 -19.15
CA MET A 184 -4.92 -9.72 -20.11
C MET A 184 -5.86 -8.54 -20.34
N GLU A 185 -6.39 -7.92 -19.30
CA GLU A 185 -7.31 -6.77 -19.40
C GLU A 185 -6.68 -5.61 -20.17
N ARG A 186 -5.41 -5.29 -19.88
CA ARG A 186 -4.68 -4.22 -20.57
C ARG A 186 -4.42 -4.56 -22.04
N LEU A 187 -4.08 -5.81 -22.36
CA LEU A 187 -3.90 -6.25 -23.75
C LEU A 187 -5.20 -6.08 -24.54
N LEU A 188 -6.31 -6.60 -24.01
CA LEU A 188 -7.60 -6.55 -24.68
C LEU A 188 -8.06 -5.10 -24.90
N GLN A 189 -7.87 -4.22 -23.92
CA GLN A 189 -8.17 -2.80 -24.07
C GLN A 189 -7.29 -2.15 -25.15
N ALA A 190 -5.98 -2.41 -25.14
CA ALA A 190 -5.04 -1.84 -26.11
C ALA A 190 -5.30 -2.31 -27.55
N LEU A 191 -5.76 -3.55 -27.74
CA LEU A 191 -6.16 -4.05 -29.06
C LEU A 191 -7.27 -3.20 -29.68
N ILE A 192 -8.23 -2.74 -28.86
CA ILE A 192 -9.31 -1.86 -29.29
C ILE A 192 -8.78 -0.43 -29.51
N ASP A 193 -8.08 0.12 -28.52
CA ASP A 193 -7.62 1.52 -28.53
C ASP A 193 -6.68 1.82 -29.71
N TYR A 194 -5.88 0.82 -30.12
CA TYR A 194 -4.92 0.93 -31.21
C TYR A 194 -5.37 0.25 -32.52
N ASP A 195 -6.62 -0.25 -32.60
CA ASP A 195 -7.17 -0.95 -33.75
C ASP A 195 -6.19 -2.02 -34.31
N SER A 196 -5.71 -2.88 -33.41
CA SER A 196 -4.63 -3.81 -33.70
C SER A 196 -5.16 -5.23 -33.89
N THR A 197 -4.77 -5.87 -35.00
CA THR A 197 -5.14 -7.26 -35.33
C THR A 197 -4.05 -8.26 -34.97
N GLN A 198 -2.90 -7.79 -34.49
CA GLN A 198 -1.77 -8.62 -34.08
C GLN A 198 -1.29 -8.23 -32.68
N ALA A 199 -1.09 -9.23 -31.83
CA ALA A 199 -0.53 -9.09 -30.49
C ALA A 199 0.72 -9.95 -30.32
N ILE A 200 1.78 -9.36 -29.77
CA ILE A 200 3.01 -10.08 -29.41
C ILE A 200 3.09 -10.20 -27.90
N ILE A 201 3.08 -11.42 -27.38
CA ILE A 201 3.27 -11.69 -25.94
C ILE A 201 4.73 -12.07 -25.75
N ASP A 202 5.54 -11.16 -25.18
CA ASP A 202 6.97 -11.37 -25.02
C ASP A 202 7.31 -11.90 -23.64
N ILE A 203 7.69 -13.17 -23.56
CA ILE A 203 8.07 -13.84 -22.32
C ILE A 203 9.58 -13.83 -22.08
N THR A 204 10.34 -13.01 -22.81
CA THR A 204 11.81 -12.93 -22.69
C THR A 204 12.27 -12.61 -21.26
N GLY A 205 11.46 -11.85 -20.50
CA GLY A 205 11.73 -11.48 -19.11
C GLY A 205 11.23 -12.47 -18.05
N VAL A 206 10.62 -13.59 -18.45
CA VAL A 206 10.07 -14.60 -17.53
C VAL A 206 11.13 -15.69 -17.30
N PRO A 207 11.60 -15.91 -16.06
CA PRO A 207 12.72 -16.81 -15.77
C PRO A 207 12.36 -18.30 -15.90
N ALA A 208 11.12 -18.66 -15.59
CA ALA A 208 10.60 -20.02 -15.69
C ALA A 208 9.11 -20.00 -16.00
N VAL A 209 8.64 -20.96 -16.79
CA VAL A 209 7.23 -21.16 -17.10
C VAL A 209 6.74 -22.40 -16.36
N ASP A 210 5.73 -22.24 -15.51
CA ASP A 210 5.01 -23.34 -14.88
C ASP A 210 3.65 -23.57 -15.54
N THR A 211 2.89 -24.53 -15.01
CA THR A 211 1.55 -24.86 -15.52
C THR A 211 0.54 -23.71 -15.36
N GLN A 212 0.63 -22.90 -14.30
CA GLN A 212 -0.29 -21.80 -14.08
C GLN A 212 -0.03 -20.65 -15.06
N VAL A 213 1.22 -20.27 -15.24
CA VAL A 213 1.65 -19.24 -16.18
C VAL A 213 1.22 -19.60 -17.59
N ALA A 214 1.46 -20.85 -18.01
CA ALA A 214 1.06 -21.30 -19.33
C ALA A 214 -0.46 -21.29 -19.55
N GLN A 215 -1.25 -21.72 -18.56
CA GLN A 215 -2.71 -21.66 -18.64
C GLN A 215 -3.22 -20.23 -18.77
N HIS A 216 -2.62 -19.29 -18.04
CA HIS A 216 -2.97 -17.87 -18.15
C HIS A 216 -2.61 -17.29 -19.51
N LEU A 217 -1.42 -17.61 -20.06
CA LEU A 217 -1.05 -17.22 -21.42
C LEU A 217 -2.04 -17.74 -22.46
N LEU A 218 -2.46 -19.00 -22.36
CA LEU A 218 -3.45 -19.59 -23.25
C LEU A 218 -4.80 -18.87 -23.17
N LYS A 219 -5.28 -18.56 -21.96
CA LYS A 219 -6.50 -17.78 -21.77
C LYS A 219 -6.41 -16.40 -22.42
N THR A 220 -5.28 -15.71 -22.25
CA THR A 220 -5.03 -14.40 -22.86
C THR A 220 -5.06 -14.48 -24.38
N VAL A 221 -4.41 -15.50 -24.97
CA VAL A 221 -4.40 -15.70 -26.43
C VAL A 221 -5.81 -16.00 -26.96
N VAL A 222 -6.57 -16.85 -26.27
CA VAL A 222 -7.96 -17.16 -26.65
C VAL A 222 -8.83 -15.90 -26.59
N ALA A 223 -8.73 -15.11 -25.52
CA ALA A 223 -9.50 -13.89 -25.36
C ALA A 223 -9.16 -12.85 -26.44
N ALA A 224 -7.88 -12.65 -26.76
CA ALA A 224 -7.45 -11.76 -27.84
C ALA A 224 -7.95 -12.24 -29.21
N ARG A 225 -7.94 -13.55 -29.47
CA ARG A 225 -8.51 -14.13 -30.71
C ARG A 225 -10.01 -13.89 -30.82
N MET A 226 -10.76 -13.93 -29.71
CA MET A 226 -12.18 -13.59 -29.70
C MET A 226 -12.43 -12.11 -30.03
N MET A 227 -11.45 -11.24 -29.79
CA MET A 227 -11.48 -9.82 -30.18
C MET A 227 -10.99 -9.59 -31.62
N GLY A 228 -10.70 -10.64 -32.39
CA GLY A 228 -10.23 -10.54 -33.78
C GLY A 228 -8.73 -10.30 -33.92
N ALA A 229 -7.95 -10.47 -32.85
CA ALA A 229 -6.50 -10.31 -32.88
C ALA A 229 -5.77 -11.65 -32.83
N GLU A 230 -4.83 -11.89 -33.73
CA GLU A 230 -3.94 -13.05 -33.67
C GLU A 230 -2.77 -12.78 -32.72
N CYS A 231 -2.42 -13.77 -31.90
CA CYS A 231 -1.30 -13.67 -30.98
C CYS A 231 -0.09 -14.49 -31.44
N VAL A 232 1.10 -13.92 -31.26
CA VAL A 232 2.39 -14.63 -31.36
C VAL A 232 3.12 -14.55 -30.02
N ILE A 233 3.69 -15.66 -29.55
CA ILE A 233 4.49 -15.70 -28.33
C ILE A 233 5.97 -15.56 -28.70
N SER A 234 6.66 -14.57 -28.13
CA SER A 234 8.11 -14.37 -28.31
C SER A 234 8.90 -14.67 -27.05
N GLY A 235 10.21 -14.91 -27.19
CA GLY A 235 11.09 -15.16 -26.05
C GLY A 235 11.15 -16.62 -25.61
N ILE A 236 10.70 -17.56 -26.45
CA ILE A 236 10.77 -18.99 -26.18
C ILE A 236 12.23 -19.47 -26.35
N ARG A 237 12.97 -19.47 -25.23
CA ARG A 237 14.34 -20.00 -25.15
C ARG A 237 14.33 -21.53 -25.09
N PRO A 238 15.44 -22.22 -25.43
CA PRO A 238 15.51 -23.68 -25.39
C PRO A 238 15.09 -24.29 -24.04
N GLN A 239 15.47 -23.67 -22.91
CA GLN A 239 15.06 -24.15 -21.59
C GLN A 239 13.53 -24.06 -21.39
N ILE A 240 12.91 -22.94 -21.77
CA ILE A 240 11.46 -22.74 -21.65
C ILE A 240 10.71 -23.75 -22.52
N ALA A 241 11.16 -23.97 -23.75
CA ALA A 241 10.57 -24.95 -24.66
C ALA A 241 10.62 -26.38 -24.07
N GLN A 242 11.74 -26.78 -23.48
CA GLN A 242 11.87 -28.08 -22.80
C GLN A 242 10.90 -28.20 -21.61
N THR A 243 10.77 -27.14 -20.80
CA THR A 243 9.84 -27.12 -19.67
C THR A 243 8.39 -27.24 -20.13
N ILE A 244 7.98 -26.51 -21.16
CA ILE A 244 6.62 -26.58 -21.73
C ILE A 244 6.29 -28.01 -22.18
N VAL A 245 7.22 -28.65 -22.91
CA VAL A 245 7.06 -30.03 -23.38
C VAL A 245 7.00 -31.01 -22.21
N ALA A 246 7.88 -30.86 -21.20
CA ALA A 246 7.91 -31.73 -20.03
C ALA A 246 6.64 -31.63 -19.18
N LEU A 247 6.03 -30.44 -19.12
CA LEU A 247 4.76 -30.19 -18.43
C LEU A 247 3.53 -30.65 -19.22
N GLY A 248 3.69 -31.08 -20.48
CA GLY A 248 2.58 -31.50 -21.35
C GLY A 248 1.65 -30.35 -21.75
N ILE A 249 2.16 -29.11 -21.80
CA ILE A 249 1.41 -27.95 -22.24
C ILE A 249 1.41 -27.90 -23.77
N GLU A 250 0.22 -27.84 -24.37
CA GLU A 250 0.06 -27.71 -25.81
C GLU A 250 -0.34 -26.27 -26.17
N PHE A 251 0.56 -25.55 -26.84
CA PHE A 251 0.26 -24.24 -27.44
C PHE A 251 -0.51 -24.35 -28.77
N GLY A 252 -0.76 -25.56 -29.27
CA GLY A 252 -1.51 -25.80 -30.51
C GLY A 252 -0.96 -25.01 -31.68
N ASP A 253 -1.84 -24.28 -32.37
CA ASP A 253 -1.52 -23.46 -33.55
C ASP A 253 -1.01 -22.06 -33.20
N ILE A 254 -0.69 -21.76 -31.93
CA ILE A 254 -0.19 -20.44 -31.54
C ILE A 254 1.25 -20.29 -32.06
N PRO A 255 1.53 -19.32 -32.95
CA PRO A 255 2.89 -19.09 -33.44
C PRO A 255 3.83 -18.74 -32.29
N THR A 256 4.99 -19.40 -32.26
CA THR A 256 6.05 -19.12 -31.28
C THR A 256 7.33 -18.68 -31.99
N LYS A 257 8.06 -17.76 -31.37
CA LYS A 257 9.34 -17.22 -31.87
C LYS A 257 10.36 -17.10 -30.76
N GLY A 258 11.63 -17.30 -31.10
CA GLY A 258 12.74 -17.19 -30.14
C GLY A 258 13.01 -15.75 -29.70
N THR A 259 12.70 -14.76 -30.56
CA THR A 259 12.99 -13.35 -30.31
C THR A 259 11.78 -12.47 -30.62
N LEU A 260 11.70 -11.29 -29.97
CA LEU A 260 10.69 -10.28 -30.26
C LEU A 260 10.77 -9.80 -31.72
N ALA A 261 11.99 -9.68 -32.28
CA ALA A 261 12.19 -9.27 -33.66
C ALA A 261 11.60 -10.26 -34.67
N ASP A 262 11.72 -11.57 -34.41
CA ASP A 262 11.13 -12.61 -35.26
C ASP A 262 9.60 -12.65 -35.14
N ALA A 263 9.07 -12.37 -33.96
CA ALA A 263 7.63 -12.23 -33.75
C ALA A 263 7.07 -11.01 -34.47
N LEU A 264 7.76 -9.87 -34.42
CA LEU A 264 7.36 -8.68 -35.15
C LEU A 264 7.36 -8.91 -36.66
N ARG A 265 8.41 -9.54 -37.20
CA ARG A 265 8.45 -9.94 -38.62
C ARG A 265 7.26 -10.82 -39.00
N HIS A 266 6.91 -11.78 -38.15
CA HIS A 266 5.76 -12.66 -38.38
C HIS A 266 4.43 -11.91 -38.40
N ALA A 267 4.20 -11.03 -37.43
CA ALA A 267 2.99 -10.20 -37.34
C ALA A 267 2.84 -9.27 -38.55
N LEU A 268 3.92 -8.60 -38.97
CA LEU A 268 3.90 -7.74 -40.16
C LEU A 268 3.60 -8.52 -41.44
N SER A 269 4.17 -9.72 -41.59
CA SER A 269 3.85 -10.59 -42.72
C SER A 269 2.38 -11.07 -42.71
N ALA A 270 1.78 -11.25 -41.53
CA ALA A 270 0.36 -11.59 -41.43
C ALA A 270 -0.52 -10.43 -41.91
N ILE A 271 -0.25 -9.21 -41.43
CA ILE A 271 -0.96 -7.99 -41.87
C ILE A 271 -0.85 -7.78 -43.39
N GLU A 272 0.35 -7.96 -43.96
CA GLU A 272 0.54 -7.84 -45.41
C GLU A 272 -0.26 -8.87 -46.20
N ARG A 273 -0.41 -10.10 -45.70
CA ARG A 273 -1.24 -11.14 -46.34
C ARG A 273 -2.71 -10.77 -46.28
N ASP A 274 -3.21 -10.36 -45.11
CA ASP A 274 -4.61 -9.96 -44.93
C ASP A 274 -4.96 -8.78 -45.82
N ARG A 275 -4.05 -7.81 -45.95
CA ARG A 275 -4.22 -6.67 -46.85
C ARG A 275 -4.29 -7.09 -48.31
N ARG A 276 -3.42 -7.99 -48.77
CA ARG A 276 -3.46 -8.52 -50.16
C ARG A 276 -4.75 -9.28 -50.44
N LEU A 277 -5.21 -10.10 -49.50
CA LEU A 277 -6.49 -10.81 -49.63
C LEU A 277 -7.65 -9.81 -49.72
N ALA A 278 -7.66 -8.78 -48.86
CA ALA A 278 -8.68 -7.74 -48.93
C ALA A 278 -8.66 -6.97 -50.27
N GLU A 279 -7.48 -6.70 -50.84
CA GLU A 279 -7.32 -6.08 -52.16
C GLU A 279 -7.82 -7.00 -53.29
N GLU A 280 -7.53 -8.31 -53.24
CA GLU A 280 -7.97 -9.30 -54.24
C GLU A 280 -9.48 -9.54 -54.22
N TYR A 281 -10.11 -9.59 -53.04
CA TYR A 281 -11.56 -9.83 -52.90
C TYR A 281 -12.40 -8.54 -52.88
N GLY A 282 -11.81 -7.40 -52.56
CA GLY A 282 -12.48 -6.09 -52.52
C GLY A 282 -12.63 -5.41 -53.88
N GLY A 283 -11.93 -5.86 -54.93
CA GLY A 283 -12.08 -5.35 -56.31
C GLY A 283 -13.23 -5.96 -57.11
N LEU A 284 -14.08 -6.79 -56.50
CA LEU A 284 -15.17 -7.56 -57.14
C LEU A 284 -16.59 -7.06 -56.78
N LEU A 285 -16.72 -5.88 -56.18
CA LEU A 285 -17.98 -5.16 -55.95
C LEU A 285 -17.93 -3.77 -56.60
#